data_AF-A0AAV3STF5-F1
#
_entry.id   AF-A0AAV3STF5-F1
#
_cell.length_a   1.000
_cell.length_b   1.000
_cell.length_c   1.000
_cell.angle_alpha   90.00
_cell.angle_beta   90.00
_cell.angle_gamma   90.00
#
_symmetry.space_group_name_H-M   'P 1'
#
loop_
_entity.id
_entity.type
_entity.pdbx_description
1 polymer ?
#
loop_
_entity_poly.entity_id
_entity_poly.type
_entity_poly.pdbx_seq_one_letter_code
_entity_poly.pdbx_strand_id
1 'polypeptide(L)'
;MNHDRVHAREPSHHVDRWSVGVIESIGERDGHCVVTVRPVGESAEGAESGGSGGEVDGDESPVELLITFAVRDLFVSRLAIADDESPVGERVWYRKRGG
;
A
#
# COMPACT_ATOMS: atom_id res chain seq x y z
N MET A 1 6.80 -13.89 14.93
CA MET A 1 6.48 -13.73 13.49
C MET A 1 5.87 -12.36 13.31
N ASN A 2 6.44 -11.54 12.44
CA ASN A 2 6.10 -10.14 12.36
C ASN A 2 5.88 -9.79 10.89
N HIS A 3 4.62 -9.69 10.51
CA HIS A 3 4.18 -9.35 9.17
C HIS A 3 4.04 -7.84 9.03
N ASP A 4 4.11 -7.36 7.80
CA ASP A 4 3.71 -6.01 7.47
C ASP A 4 2.20 -5.84 7.69
N ARG A 5 1.72 -4.59 7.74
CA ARG A 5 0.29 -4.32 7.90
C ARG A 5 -0.23 -3.61 6.67
N VAL A 6 -1.43 -4.02 6.26
CA VAL A 6 -2.18 -3.43 5.15
C VAL A 6 -3.64 -3.28 5.55
N HIS A 7 -4.26 -2.18 5.14
CA HIS A 7 -5.66 -1.89 5.36
C HIS A 7 -6.29 -1.39 4.06
N ALA A 8 -7.49 -1.91 3.76
CA ALA A 8 -8.34 -1.47 2.65
C ALA A 8 -9.00 -0.10 2.87
N ARG A 9 -9.00 0.40 4.11
CA ARG A 9 -9.61 1.67 4.50
C ARG A 9 -8.69 2.41 5.44
N GLU A 10 -8.85 3.73 5.50
CA GLU A 10 -8.09 4.56 6.41
C GLU A 10 -8.20 4.04 7.85
N PRO A 11 -7.07 3.77 8.52
CA PRO A 11 -7.06 3.29 9.88
C PRO A 11 -7.48 4.41 10.84
N SER A 12 -8.41 4.15 11.74
CA SER A 12 -8.92 5.18 12.68
C SER A 12 -7.91 5.65 13.74
N HIS A 13 -6.75 4.98 13.87
CA HIS A 13 -5.74 5.27 14.88
C HIS A 13 -4.33 5.27 14.28
N HIS A 14 -3.51 6.23 14.74
CA HIS A 14 -2.13 6.43 14.31
C HIS A 14 -2.00 6.58 12.78
N VAL A 15 -2.87 7.37 12.16
CA VAL A 15 -2.87 7.63 10.71
C VAL A 15 -1.50 8.09 10.20
N ASP A 16 -0.80 8.93 10.97
CA ASP A 16 0.55 9.43 10.65
C ASP A 16 1.64 8.35 10.60
N ARG A 17 1.32 7.10 10.98
CA ARG A 17 2.23 5.95 10.92
C ARG A 17 1.93 4.99 9.77
N TRP A 18 1.05 5.39 8.85
CA TRP A 18 0.71 4.61 7.67
C TRP A 18 1.03 5.42 6.42
N SER A 19 1.60 4.75 5.43
CA SER A 19 1.75 5.29 4.09
C SER A 19 0.56 4.86 3.24
N VAL A 20 0.23 5.66 2.23
CA VAL A 20 -0.84 5.36 1.28
C VAL A 20 -0.22 4.90 -0.03
N GLY A 21 -0.84 3.91 -0.66
CA GLY A 21 -0.41 3.45 -1.98
C GLY A 21 -1.52 2.73 -2.73
N VAL A 22 -1.21 2.36 -3.96
CA VAL A 22 -2.09 1.62 -4.86
C VAL A 22 -1.52 0.24 -5.08
N ILE A 23 -2.36 -0.80 -4.98
CA ILE A 23 -1.92 -2.17 -5.23
C ILE A 23 -1.55 -2.32 -6.71
N GLU A 24 -0.31 -2.71 -7.00
CA GLU A 24 0.13 -3.04 -8.35
C GLU A 24 0.01 -4.53 -8.65
N SER A 25 0.29 -5.37 -7.66
CA SER A 25 0.17 -6.82 -7.81
C SER A 25 0.04 -7.52 -6.47
N ILE A 26 -0.54 -8.72 -6.51
CA ILE A 26 -0.58 -9.64 -5.37
C ILE A 26 -0.02 -10.98 -5.83
N GLY A 27 0.92 -11.51 -5.07
CA GLY A 27 1.56 -12.79 -5.30
C GLY A 27 1.73 -13.61 -4.03
N GLU A 28 2.42 -14.73 -4.17
CA GLU A 28 2.79 -15.63 -3.09
C GLU A 28 4.32 -15.82 -3.09
N ARG A 29 4.92 -15.80 -1.90
CA ARG A 29 6.34 -16.08 -1.68
C ARG A 29 6.51 -16.79 -0.35
N ASP A 30 7.18 -17.94 -0.35
CA ASP A 30 7.52 -18.70 0.86
C ASP A 30 6.31 -18.96 1.80
N GLY A 31 5.14 -19.28 1.24
CA GLY A 31 3.90 -19.51 2.02
C GLY A 31 3.30 -18.23 2.62
N HIS A 32 3.72 -17.05 2.16
CA HIS A 32 3.19 -15.75 2.52
C HIS A 32 2.61 -15.06 1.30
N CYS A 33 1.66 -14.17 1.53
CA CYS A 33 1.18 -13.28 0.48
C CYS A 33 2.09 -12.07 0.39
N VAL A 34 2.51 -11.75 -0.83
CA VAL A 34 3.26 -10.52 -1.15
C VAL A 34 2.32 -9.57 -1.84
N VAL A 35 2.16 -8.37 -1.31
CA VAL A 35 1.39 -7.29 -1.94
C VAL A 35 2.36 -6.22 -2.38
N THR A 36 2.44 -5.97 -3.69
CA THR A 36 3.23 -4.88 -4.25
C THR A 36 2.37 -3.65 -4.29
N VAL A 37 2.82 -2.58 -3.63
CA VAL A 37 2.09 -1.32 -3.51
C VAL A 37 2.94 -0.21 -4.08
N ARG A 38 2.41 0.52 -5.07
CA ARG A 38 3.01 1.77 -5.52
C ARG A 38 2.67 2.87 -4.52
N PRO A 39 3.67 3.53 -3.90
CA PRO A 39 3.42 4.68 -3.05
C PRO A 39 2.71 5.77 -3.86
N VAL A 40 1.65 6.35 -3.28
CA VAL A 40 1.08 7.61 -3.79
C VAL A 40 1.52 8.67 -2.81
N GLY A 41 2.46 9.52 -3.22
CA GLY A 41 3.07 10.51 -2.33
C GLY A 41 1.99 11.32 -1.60
N GLU A 42 2.23 11.66 -0.33
CA GLU A 42 1.37 12.53 0.51
C GLU A 42 1.25 13.97 -0.03
N SER A 43 1.76 14.24 -1.22
CA SER A 43 1.81 15.55 -1.88
C SER A 43 0.81 15.66 -3.04
N ALA A 44 -0.48 15.43 -2.78
CA ALA A 44 -1.54 15.78 -3.75
C ALA A 44 -2.53 16.82 -3.21
N GLU A 45 -2.23 17.45 -2.08
CA GLU A 45 -2.94 18.62 -1.56
C GLU A 45 -1.94 19.73 -1.26
N GLY A 46 -1.41 20.34 -2.32
CA GLY A 46 -0.48 21.47 -2.23
C GLY A 46 0.43 21.67 -3.45
N ALA A 47 -0.08 21.41 -4.66
CA ALA A 47 0.67 21.66 -5.90
C ALA A 47 0.79 23.17 -6.18
N GLU A 48 1.60 23.86 -5.39
CA GLU A 48 2.14 25.17 -5.73
C GLU A 48 3.29 24.92 -6.72
N SER A 49 3.00 25.18 -7.99
CA SER A 49 3.93 25.09 -9.12
C SER A 49 5.26 25.81 -8.84
N GLY A 50 6.37 25.07 -8.83
CA GLY A 50 7.70 25.69 -8.93
C GLY A 50 8.85 24.76 -8.54
N GLY A 51 9.61 24.27 -9.52
CA GLY A 51 10.85 23.54 -9.22
C GLY A 51 11.49 22.89 -10.43
N SER A 52 12.41 23.62 -11.04
CA SER A 52 13.29 23.16 -12.11
C SER A 52 14.16 21.96 -11.67
N GLY A 53 14.21 20.94 -12.52
CA GLY A 53 15.30 19.96 -12.67
C GLY A 53 16.07 19.53 -11.42
N GLY A 54 15.70 18.39 -10.86
CA GLY A 54 16.51 17.58 -9.95
C GLY A 54 15.94 16.16 -9.96
N GLU A 55 16.80 15.15 -10.04
CA GLU A 55 16.42 13.73 -10.06
C GLU A 55 15.27 13.46 -9.09
N VAL A 56 14.16 12.93 -9.61
CA VAL A 56 13.04 12.51 -8.76
C VAL A 56 13.47 11.26 -8.00
N ASP A 57 14.22 11.45 -6.92
CA ASP A 57 14.26 10.52 -5.79
C ASP A 57 12.95 10.72 -4.98
N GLY A 58 11.82 10.75 -5.69
CA GLY A 58 10.56 10.37 -5.09
C GLY A 58 10.65 8.85 -4.99
N ASP A 59 10.52 8.29 -3.80
CA ASP A 59 10.40 6.85 -3.62
C ASP A 59 9.04 6.39 -4.20
N GLU A 60 8.88 6.52 -5.51
CA GLU A 60 7.80 5.97 -6.33
C GLU A 60 8.05 4.48 -6.62
N SER A 61 9.11 3.93 -6.02
CA SER A 61 9.48 2.54 -6.17
C SER A 61 8.42 1.66 -5.49
N PRO A 62 7.96 0.58 -6.17
CA PRO A 62 6.99 -0.32 -5.58
C PRO A 62 7.50 -0.93 -4.28
N VAL A 63 6.65 -0.90 -3.27
CA VAL A 63 6.91 -1.46 -1.95
C VAL A 63 6.28 -2.85 -1.86
N GLU A 64 7.09 -3.87 -1.67
CA GLU A 64 6.62 -5.23 -1.35
C GLU A 64 6.27 -5.36 0.13
N LEU A 65 5.05 -5.82 0.44
CA LEU A 65 4.55 -6.09 1.78
C LEU A 65 4.36 -7.60 1.99
N LEU A 66 4.97 -8.15 3.04
CA LEU A 66 4.83 -9.56 3.41
C LEU A 66 3.75 -9.73 4.48
N ILE A 67 2.64 -10.37 4.10
CA ILE A 67 1.50 -10.63 4.97
C ILE A 67 1.11 -12.11 4.96
N THR A 68 0.30 -12.54 5.93
CA THR A 68 -0.30 -13.88 5.90
C THR A 68 -1.50 -13.91 4.95
N PHE A 69 -1.86 -15.10 4.47
CA PHE A 69 -3.09 -15.27 3.68
C PHE A 69 -4.36 -14.85 4.42
N ALA A 70 -4.41 -15.05 5.74
CA ALA A 70 -5.53 -14.59 6.55
C ALA A 70 -5.66 -13.05 6.53
N VAL A 71 -4.53 -12.32 6.55
CA VAL A 71 -4.55 -10.86 6.41
C VAL A 71 -4.94 -10.46 5.00
N ARG A 72 -4.45 -11.17 3.96
CA ARG A 72 -4.85 -10.95 2.55
C ARG A 72 -6.36 -11.01 2.41
N ASP A 73 -6.97 -12.11 2.81
CA ASP A 73 -8.41 -12.35 2.71
C ASP A 73 -9.22 -11.30 3.50
N LEU A 74 -8.74 -10.95 4.69
CA LEU A 74 -9.38 -9.94 5.54
C LEU A 74 -9.35 -8.53 4.93
N PHE A 75 -8.28 -8.13 4.26
CA PHE A 75 -8.25 -6.79 3.66
C PHE A 75 -8.95 -6.77 2.30
N VAL A 76 -8.81 -7.83 1.48
CA VAL A 76 -9.49 -7.91 0.18
C VAL A 76 -11.00 -7.87 0.35
N SER A 77 -11.54 -8.61 1.33
CA SER A 77 -12.98 -8.57 1.68
C SER A 77 -13.49 -7.19 2.16
N ARG A 78 -12.59 -6.24 2.42
CA ARG A 78 -12.94 -4.86 2.83
C ARG A 78 -12.75 -3.84 1.73
N LEU A 79 -12.16 -4.22 0.60
CA LEU A 79 -12.07 -3.38 -0.59
C LEU A 79 -13.47 -3.15 -1.16
N ALA A 80 -13.68 -2.02 -1.80
CA ALA A 80 -14.98 -1.65 -2.38
C ALA A 80 -15.11 -2.19 -3.82
N ILE A 81 -14.67 -3.44 -4.04
CA ILE A 81 -14.65 -4.15 -5.32
C ILE A 81 -15.60 -5.35 -5.26
N ALA A 82 -15.99 -5.89 -6.42
CA ALA A 82 -16.75 -7.14 -6.45
C ALA A 82 -15.90 -8.33 -5.96
N ASP A 83 -16.53 -9.38 -5.42
CA ASP A 83 -15.83 -10.55 -4.85
C ASP A 83 -14.91 -11.29 -5.86
N ASP A 84 -15.19 -11.17 -7.15
CA ASP A 84 -14.40 -11.74 -8.25
C ASP A 84 -13.45 -10.74 -8.94
N GLU A 85 -13.42 -9.49 -8.46
CA GLU A 85 -12.60 -8.44 -9.04
C GLU A 85 -11.18 -8.44 -8.47
N SER A 86 -10.21 -8.07 -9.30
CA SER A 86 -8.82 -7.97 -8.89
C SER A 86 -8.63 -6.78 -7.96
N PRO A 87 -7.95 -6.94 -6.81
CA PRO A 87 -7.63 -5.82 -5.92
C PRO A 87 -6.55 -4.89 -6.49
N VAL A 88 -5.99 -5.19 -7.67
CA VAL A 88 -5.02 -4.33 -8.37
C VAL A 88 -5.69 -3.03 -8.80
N GLY A 89 -5.05 -1.90 -8.51
CA GLY A 89 -5.59 -0.56 -8.72
C GLY A 89 -6.26 0.04 -7.49
N GLU A 90 -6.53 -0.77 -6.46
CA GLU A 90 -7.18 -0.28 -5.25
C GLU A 90 -6.21 0.45 -4.31
N ARG A 91 -6.72 1.50 -3.68
CA ARG A 91 -5.98 2.27 -2.68
C ARG A 91 -5.96 1.53 -1.34
N VAL A 92 -4.78 1.45 -0.75
CA VAL A 92 -4.55 0.84 0.55
C VAL A 92 -3.64 1.69 1.43
N TRP A 93 -3.80 1.50 2.74
CA TRP A 93 -2.92 2.05 3.77
C TRP A 93 -2.01 0.93 4.23
N TYR A 94 -0.71 1.14 4.13
CA TYR A 94 0.28 0.14 4.51
C TYR A 94 1.30 0.68 5.49
N ARG A 95 1.93 -0.24 6.21
CA ARG A 95 3.14 0.05 6.97
C ARG A 95 4.05 -1.15 6.96
N LYS A 96 5.32 -0.90 6.64
CA LYS A 96 6.39 -1.87 6.83
C LYS A 96 6.78 -1.93 8.31
N ARG A 97 7.14 -3.11 8.79
CA ARG A 97 7.76 -3.22 10.11
C ARG A 97 9.27 -2.97 10.01
N GLY A 98 9.78 -2.04 10.81
CA GLY A 98 11.23 -1.80 10.96
C GLY A 98 11.71 -0.41 10.53
N GLY A 99 10.79 0.54 10.26
CA GLY A 99 11.06 1.97 10.24
C GLY A 99 10.84 2.60 11.61
#